data_AF-A0A2E8TS57-F1
#
_entry.id   AF-A0A2E8TS57-F1
#
_cell.length_a   1.000
_cell.length_b   1.000
_cell.length_c   1.000
_cell.angle_alpha   90.00
_cell.angle_beta   90.00
_cell.angle_gamma   90.00
#
_symmetry.space_group_name_H-M   'P 1'
#
loop_
_entity.id
_entity.type
_entity.pdbx_description
1 polymer ?
#
loop_
_entity_poly.entity_id
_entity_poly.type
_entity_poly.pdbx_seq_one_letter_code
_entity_poly.pdbx_strand_id
1 'polypeptide(L)'
;EPDTTCGGSIFNHDHVYFVHPITKQRLLIASYWGAGLRIVDVSEPPMIADPFGISWPPEVGRWMGCPSADDGWYGPDGGGHANMTPEEWLDSEQGNDNIHYAVPYEHLVCNGISEYVPQAEWPSDCGSGPDDPGDGVNWRHYTIIAPEYGSNPSHTGFLWTIDTTDPAKPFLVSKWRLPGEGTLANGSKHPQHYIPGGYIFSPHNGDTGVNGHVYWTHYHAGSWVTDHGHIWEEIVWENGVPEPDRGFQAIEQLAPTHTIGYYLPAGPDWIDDPATALGYDMADCWASCMIPFDWGLQYDPRGFVMISEMVSGIYVVQFDEDFDPRYNYPAMWSIEASED
;
A
#
# COMPACT_ATOMS: atom_id res chain seq x y z
N GLU A 1 17.62 -26.73 -2.28
CA GLU A 1 17.01 -25.60 -1.55
C GLU A 1 15.67 -25.34 -2.21
N PRO A 2 14.59 -25.07 -1.48
CA PRO A 2 13.35 -24.67 -2.13
C PRO A 2 13.63 -23.43 -2.97
N ASP A 3 13.24 -23.41 -4.24
CA ASP A 3 13.51 -22.33 -5.20
C ASP A 3 12.92 -20.96 -4.79
N THR A 4 12.23 -20.89 -3.65
CA THR A 4 11.65 -19.70 -3.03
C THR A 4 12.53 -19.08 -1.95
N THR A 5 13.54 -19.80 -1.43
CA THR A 5 14.39 -19.32 -0.33
C THR A 5 15.59 -18.53 -0.85
N CYS A 6 15.46 -17.20 -0.90
CA CYS A 6 16.57 -16.28 -1.12
C CYS A 6 17.53 -16.21 0.10
N GLY A 7 17.87 -17.35 0.72
CA GLY A 7 18.89 -17.44 1.78
C GLY A 7 18.49 -16.99 3.19
N GLY A 8 17.22 -16.62 3.43
CA GLY A 8 16.74 -16.18 4.75
C GLY A 8 15.62 -17.05 5.33
N SER A 9 15.41 -16.94 6.65
CA SER A 9 14.22 -17.49 7.31
C SER A 9 12.98 -16.78 6.76
N ILE A 10 12.23 -17.46 5.90
CA ILE A 10 11.01 -16.90 5.32
C ILE A 10 9.90 -16.96 6.36
N PHE A 11 9.56 -15.80 6.93
CA PHE A 11 8.33 -15.65 7.70
C PHE A 11 7.24 -15.17 6.74
N ASN A 12 6.26 -16.04 6.50
CA ASN A 12 5.05 -15.65 5.80
C ASN A 12 4.23 -14.76 6.72
N HIS A 13 4.02 -13.51 6.33
CA HIS A 13 3.35 -12.54 7.18
C HIS A 13 1.85 -12.51 6.89
N ASP A 14 1.48 -12.30 5.63
CA ASP A 14 0.08 -12.16 5.24
C ASP A 14 -0.21 -12.66 3.81
N HIS A 15 -1.49 -12.91 3.54
CA HIS A 15 -1.99 -13.39 2.27
C HIS A 15 -3.31 -12.72 1.88
N VAL A 16 -3.33 -12.13 0.67
CA VAL A 16 -4.55 -11.56 0.10
C VAL A 16 -4.91 -12.26 -1.19
N TYR A 17 -6.13 -12.80 -1.23
CA TYR A 17 -6.70 -13.41 -2.42
C TYR A 17 -7.43 -12.35 -3.24
N PHE A 18 -7.28 -12.38 -4.56
CA PHE A 18 -8.09 -11.58 -5.47
C PHE A 18 -8.21 -12.28 -6.84
N VAL A 19 -9.13 -11.77 -7.68
CA VAL A 19 -9.24 -12.18 -9.07
C VAL A 19 -8.65 -11.07 -9.92
N HIS A 20 -7.58 -11.36 -10.65
CA HIS A 20 -6.91 -10.35 -11.46
C HIS A 20 -7.86 -9.79 -12.53
N PRO A 21 -8.05 -8.46 -12.63
CA PRO A 21 -9.10 -7.88 -13.46
C PRO A 21 -8.86 -8.12 -14.96
N ILE A 22 -7.62 -8.26 -15.40
CA ILE A 22 -7.28 -8.55 -16.80
C ILE A 22 -7.22 -10.06 -17.07
N THR A 23 -6.23 -10.77 -16.50
CA THR A 23 -5.99 -12.20 -16.77
C THR A 23 -7.08 -13.14 -16.25
N LYS A 24 -7.94 -12.69 -15.32
CA LYS A 24 -8.96 -13.49 -14.61
C LYS A 24 -8.39 -14.66 -13.80
N GLN A 25 -7.07 -14.69 -13.59
CA GLN A 25 -6.43 -15.63 -12.68
C GLN A 25 -6.90 -15.36 -11.25
N ARG A 26 -7.07 -16.42 -10.47
CA ARG A 26 -7.28 -16.34 -9.03
C ARG A 26 -5.90 -16.31 -8.39
N LEU A 27 -5.48 -15.12 -7.98
CA LEU A 27 -4.14 -14.88 -7.49
C LEU A 27 -4.13 -14.74 -5.98
N LEU A 28 -3.05 -15.21 -5.37
CA LEU A 28 -2.72 -14.98 -3.99
C LEU A 28 -1.48 -14.08 -3.95
N ILE A 29 -1.62 -12.89 -3.36
CA ILE A 29 -0.50 -12.05 -2.97
C ILE A 29 0.00 -12.56 -1.62
N ALA A 30 1.24 -13.05 -1.58
CA ALA A 30 1.89 -13.52 -0.38
C ALA A 30 2.99 -12.54 0.05
N SER A 31 2.81 -11.93 1.21
CA SER A 31 3.73 -11.01 1.86
C SER A 31 4.72 -11.79 2.72
N TYR A 32 6.01 -11.53 2.51
CA TYR A 32 7.08 -12.21 3.24
C TYR A 32 8.04 -11.21 3.86
N TRP A 33 8.51 -11.55 5.05
CA TRP A 33 9.74 -10.99 5.58
C TRP A 33 10.95 -11.70 4.99
N GLY A 34 11.91 -10.93 4.49
CA GLY A 34 13.14 -11.44 3.89
C GLY A 34 13.02 -11.91 2.43
N ALA A 35 11.86 -11.73 1.79
CA ALA A 35 11.62 -12.26 0.44
C ALA A 35 10.68 -11.41 -0.44
N GLY A 36 10.26 -10.23 0.01
CA GLY A 36 9.39 -9.37 -0.79
C GLY A 36 7.96 -9.89 -0.91
N LEU A 37 7.38 -9.69 -2.08
CA LEU A 37 6.03 -10.14 -2.41
C LEU A 37 6.08 -11.23 -3.47
N ARG A 38 5.29 -12.29 -3.28
CA ARG A 38 5.10 -13.37 -4.26
C ARG A 38 3.66 -13.36 -4.76
N ILE A 39 3.50 -13.50 -6.07
CA ILE A 39 2.21 -13.58 -6.75
C ILE A 39 2.04 -15.02 -7.23
N VAL A 40 1.05 -15.71 -6.68
CA VAL A 40 0.88 -17.15 -6.91
C VAL A 40 -0.48 -17.42 -7.53
N ASP A 41 -0.52 -18.25 -8.56
CA ASP A 41 -1.79 -18.68 -9.16
C ASP A 41 -2.41 -19.82 -8.34
N VAL A 42 -3.53 -19.52 -7.71
CA VAL A 42 -4.34 -20.46 -6.92
C VAL A 42 -5.65 -20.80 -7.62
N SER A 43 -5.72 -20.65 -8.95
CA SER A 43 -6.88 -21.05 -9.74
C SER A 43 -7.17 -22.54 -9.64
N GLU A 44 -6.15 -23.37 -9.51
CA GLU A 44 -6.30 -24.82 -9.35
C GLU A 44 -5.62 -25.26 -8.05
N PRO A 45 -6.24 -25.00 -6.88
CA PRO A 45 -5.63 -25.36 -5.61
C PRO A 45 -5.53 -26.89 -5.50
N PRO A 46 -4.48 -27.42 -4.85
CA PRO A 46 -4.33 -28.86 -4.66
C PRO A 46 -5.55 -29.48 -3.99
N MET A 47 -6.09 -30.54 -4.59
CA MET A 47 -7.25 -31.27 -4.04
C MET A 47 -6.89 -32.14 -2.82
N ILE A 48 -5.60 -32.38 -2.59
CA ILE A 48 -5.08 -33.19 -1.49
C ILE A 48 -4.10 -32.31 -0.71
N ALA A 49 -4.26 -32.27 0.62
CA ALA A 49 -3.34 -31.56 1.48
C ALA A 49 -1.91 -32.11 1.29
N ASP A 50 -0.93 -31.21 1.14
CA ASP A 50 0.47 -31.56 1.10
C ASP A 50 1.11 -31.34 2.48
N PRO A 51 1.16 -32.36 3.34
CA PRO A 51 1.71 -32.22 4.69
C PRO A 51 3.22 -31.96 4.71
N PHE A 52 3.91 -32.12 3.57
CA PHE A 52 5.34 -31.87 3.44
C PHE A 52 5.65 -30.55 2.73
N GLY A 53 4.63 -29.81 2.25
CA GLY A 53 4.78 -28.51 1.61
C GLY A 53 5.61 -28.56 0.32
N ILE A 54 5.60 -29.69 -0.40
CA ILE A 54 6.40 -29.89 -1.63
C ILE A 54 5.70 -29.26 -2.84
N SER A 55 4.37 -29.28 -2.85
CA SER A 55 3.49 -28.82 -3.91
C SER A 55 3.13 -27.36 -3.62
N TRP A 56 3.93 -26.46 -4.16
CA TRP A 56 3.65 -25.03 -4.15
C TRP A 56 2.77 -24.68 -5.36
N PRO A 57 1.74 -23.82 -5.23
CA PRO A 57 1.02 -23.34 -6.39
C PRO A 57 2.00 -22.57 -7.31
N PRO A 58 1.76 -22.50 -8.64
CA PRO A 58 2.72 -21.87 -9.54
C PRO A 58 2.91 -20.39 -9.21
N GLU A 59 4.16 -19.98 -8.99
CA GLU A 59 4.49 -18.56 -8.90
C GLU A 59 4.38 -17.93 -10.29
N VAL A 60 3.60 -16.85 -10.40
CA VAL A 60 3.41 -16.09 -11.64
C VAL A 60 4.40 -14.94 -11.73
N GLY A 61 4.70 -14.32 -10.60
CA GLY A 61 5.66 -13.24 -10.51
C GLY A 61 5.96 -12.86 -9.07
N ARG A 62 6.84 -11.89 -8.91
CA ARG A 62 7.32 -11.43 -7.60
C ARG A 62 7.68 -9.97 -7.63
N TRP A 63 7.36 -9.21 -6.59
CA TRP A 63 8.02 -7.93 -6.38
C TRP A 63 9.23 -8.17 -5.50
N MET A 64 10.39 -7.80 -6.05
CA MET A 64 11.72 -8.04 -5.52
C MET A 64 12.11 -9.54 -5.46
N GLY A 65 13.06 -9.91 -6.30
CA GLY A 65 13.59 -11.25 -6.48
C GLY A 65 14.64 -11.70 -5.46
N CYS A 66 15.39 -12.74 -5.83
CA CYS A 66 16.55 -13.19 -5.07
C CYS A 66 17.81 -12.52 -5.62
N PRO A 67 18.84 -12.25 -4.79
CA PRO A 67 20.17 -11.83 -5.26
C PRO A 67 20.80 -12.76 -6.31
N SER A 68 20.30 -14.00 -6.41
CA SER A 68 20.73 -15.02 -7.37
C SER A 68 19.89 -15.06 -8.66
N ALA A 69 18.86 -14.22 -8.80
CA ALA A 69 18.07 -14.18 -10.03
C ALA A 69 18.93 -13.63 -11.17
N ASP A 70 19.11 -14.44 -12.20
CA ASP A 70 19.83 -14.13 -13.44
C ASP A 70 18.88 -13.95 -14.64
N ASP A 71 17.56 -13.99 -14.39
CA ASP A 71 16.54 -13.75 -15.40
C ASP A 71 16.33 -12.24 -15.67
N GLY A 72 15.84 -11.91 -16.86
CA GLY A 72 15.90 -10.52 -17.36
C GLY A 72 15.04 -9.50 -16.60
N TRP A 73 13.93 -9.91 -15.95
CA TRP A 73 13.06 -8.96 -15.24
C TRP A 73 13.37 -8.83 -13.76
N TYR A 74 13.79 -9.93 -13.13
CA TYR A 74 14.17 -9.98 -11.71
C TYR A 74 15.69 -9.98 -11.50
N GLY A 75 16.47 -9.85 -12.57
CA GLY A 75 17.90 -9.61 -12.50
C GLY A 75 18.25 -8.13 -12.34
N PRO A 76 19.55 -7.81 -12.24
CA PRO A 76 20.05 -6.45 -11.98
C PRO A 76 19.69 -5.43 -13.06
N ASP A 77 19.43 -5.88 -14.29
CA ASP A 77 19.08 -5.03 -15.43
C ASP A 77 17.55 -4.95 -15.65
N GLY A 78 16.75 -5.58 -14.79
CA GLY A 78 15.30 -5.71 -14.92
C GLY A 78 14.50 -4.66 -14.15
N GLY A 79 13.18 -4.62 -14.38
CA GLY A 79 12.27 -3.68 -13.72
C GLY A 79 11.86 -4.07 -12.29
N GLY A 80 12.03 -5.34 -11.91
CA GLY A 80 11.45 -5.92 -10.69
C GLY A 80 12.14 -5.58 -9.36
N HIS A 81 13.30 -4.91 -9.40
CA HIS A 81 14.08 -4.53 -8.21
C HIS A 81 14.21 -3.02 -7.99
N ALA A 82 13.58 -2.20 -8.84
CA ALA A 82 13.73 -0.75 -8.80
C ALA A 82 15.18 -0.23 -8.65
N ASN A 83 16.12 -0.84 -9.39
CA ASN A 83 17.55 -0.52 -9.35
C ASN A 83 18.24 -0.68 -7.99
N MET A 84 17.60 -1.34 -7.01
CA MET A 84 18.25 -1.64 -5.73
C MET A 84 19.32 -2.71 -5.93
N THR A 85 20.52 -2.46 -5.40
CA THR A 85 21.57 -3.47 -5.38
C THR A 85 21.24 -4.58 -4.37
N PRO A 86 21.87 -5.77 -4.47
CA PRO A 86 21.74 -6.79 -3.43
C PRO A 86 22.07 -6.29 -2.03
N GLU A 87 23.03 -5.37 -1.91
CA GLU A 87 23.40 -4.75 -0.63
C GLU A 87 22.29 -3.84 -0.09
N GLU A 88 21.60 -3.07 -0.93
CA GLU A 88 20.48 -2.22 -0.51
C GLU A 88 19.22 -3.03 -0.19
N TRP A 89 18.98 -4.10 -0.95
CA TRP A 89 17.83 -4.98 -0.78
C TRP A 89 17.93 -5.83 0.49
N LEU A 90 19.08 -6.46 0.74
CA LEU A 90 19.31 -7.35 1.89
C LEU A 90 19.67 -6.59 3.17
N ASP A 91 19.75 -5.27 3.12
CA ASP A 91 20.04 -4.47 4.30
C ASP A 91 18.84 -4.52 5.25
N SER A 92 18.99 -5.23 6.37
CA SER A 92 17.97 -5.30 7.42
C SER A 92 17.67 -3.93 8.03
N GLU A 93 18.61 -2.98 7.96
CA GLU A 93 18.42 -1.57 8.33
C GLU A 93 17.75 -0.76 7.21
N GLN A 94 17.44 -1.37 6.06
CA GLN A 94 16.56 -0.77 5.07
C GLN A 94 15.23 -1.47 4.99
N GLY A 95 15.16 -2.78 5.28
CA GLY A 95 13.92 -3.58 5.38
C GLY A 95 13.08 -3.57 4.10
N ASN A 96 13.71 -3.32 2.95
CA ASN A 96 13.07 -3.28 1.64
C ASN A 96 12.38 -4.61 1.31
N ASP A 97 12.89 -5.71 1.87
CA ASP A 97 12.43 -7.08 1.67
C ASP A 97 11.43 -7.60 2.69
N ASN A 98 11.08 -6.76 3.68
CA ASN A 98 10.17 -7.12 4.76
C ASN A 98 8.75 -6.64 4.50
N ILE A 99 8.04 -7.33 3.62
CA ILE A 99 6.64 -6.97 3.33
C ILE A 99 5.73 -7.57 4.40
N HIS A 100 5.05 -6.69 5.11
CA HIS A 100 4.10 -7.03 6.17
C HIS A 100 2.71 -7.21 5.59
N TYR A 101 2.27 -6.24 4.80
CA TYR A 101 0.90 -6.19 4.35
C TYR A 101 0.83 -5.75 2.90
N ALA A 102 -0.17 -6.22 2.18
CA ALA A 102 -0.36 -5.88 0.77
C ALA A 102 -1.85 -5.87 0.43
N VAL A 103 -2.29 -4.89 -0.36
CA VAL A 103 -3.68 -4.79 -0.83
C VAL A 103 -3.66 -4.56 -2.34
N PRO A 104 -4.04 -5.58 -3.14
CA PRO A 104 -4.29 -5.41 -4.56
C PRO A 104 -5.64 -4.71 -4.77
N TYR A 105 -5.72 -3.86 -5.78
CA TYR A 105 -7.03 -3.40 -6.25
C TYR A 105 -7.83 -4.56 -6.84
N GLU A 106 -9.16 -4.49 -6.76
CA GLU A 106 -10.01 -5.48 -7.45
C GLU A 106 -10.30 -5.11 -8.92
N HIS A 107 -9.90 -3.92 -9.34
CA HIS A 107 -10.30 -3.28 -10.59
C HIS A 107 -9.12 -2.49 -11.20
N LEU A 108 -9.30 -2.02 -12.43
CA LEU A 108 -8.34 -1.12 -13.08
C LEU A 108 -8.65 0.34 -12.76
N VAL A 109 -7.58 1.12 -12.66
CA VAL A 109 -7.57 2.55 -12.37
C VAL A 109 -6.93 3.29 -13.55
N CYS A 110 -7.50 4.44 -13.93
CA CYS A 110 -6.96 5.33 -14.95
C CYS A 110 -7.26 6.77 -14.57
N ASN A 111 -6.22 7.59 -14.36
CA ASN A 111 -6.31 9.04 -14.13
C ASN A 111 -7.42 9.44 -13.13
N GLY A 112 -7.33 8.89 -11.92
CA GLY A 112 -8.24 9.17 -10.81
C GLY A 112 -9.62 8.53 -10.92
N ILE A 113 -9.89 7.66 -11.90
CA ILE A 113 -11.15 6.92 -12.02
C ILE A 113 -10.94 5.42 -12.16
N SER A 114 -12.01 4.64 -11.98
CA SER A 114 -12.02 3.20 -12.24
C SER A 114 -13.09 2.76 -13.23
N GLU A 115 -13.05 1.47 -13.57
CA GLU A 115 -14.04 0.79 -14.44
C GLU A 115 -15.47 0.85 -13.89
N TYR A 116 -15.65 1.17 -12.60
CA TYR A 116 -16.96 1.29 -11.97
C TYR A 116 -17.64 2.65 -12.21
N VAL A 117 -16.86 3.67 -12.60
CA VAL A 117 -17.37 4.98 -12.98
C VAL A 117 -18.01 4.88 -14.38
N PRO A 118 -19.15 5.54 -14.65
CA PRO A 118 -19.75 5.54 -15.98
C PRO A 118 -18.78 6.04 -17.05
N GLN A 119 -18.67 5.33 -18.18
CA GLN A 119 -17.77 5.68 -19.28
C GLN A 119 -17.90 7.13 -19.80
N ALA A 120 -19.08 7.74 -19.65
CA ALA A 120 -19.30 9.13 -20.04
C ALA A 120 -18.52 10.15 -19.18
N GLU A 121 -18.02 9.73 -18.01
CA GLU A 121 -17.27 10.54 -17.06
C GLU A 121 -15.77 10.26 -17.11
N TRP A 122 -15.32 9.27 -17.90
CA TRP A 122 -13.91 8.94 -18.01
C TRP A 122 -13.12 10.09 -18.67
N PRO A 123 -11.91 10.42 -18.15
CA PRO A 123 -10.98 11.30 -18.81
C PRO A 123 -10.68 10.84 -20.24
N SER A 124 -10.36 11.77 -21.15
CA SER A 124 -10.04 11.44 -22.54
C SER A 124 -8.92 10.43 -22.67
N ASP A 125 -7.94 10.53 -21.76
CA ASP A 125 -6.73 9.72 -21.78
C ASP A 125 -6.98 8.29 -21.27
N CYS A 126 -8.21 7.98 -20.84
CA CYS A 126 -8.65 6.62 -20.54
C CYS A 126 -9.38 5.96 -21.73
N GLY A 127 -9.61 6.72 -22.81
CA GLY A 127 -10.21 6.24 -24.06
C GLY A 127 -11.49 5.43 -23.87
N SER A 128 -11.58 4.31 -24.56
CA SER A 128 -12.74 3.40 -24.48
C SER A 128 -12.62 2.30 -23.43
N GLY A 129 -11.57 2.31 -22.60
CA GLY A 129 -11.30 1.31 -21.58
C GLY A 129 -9.94 0.61 -21.77
N PRO A 130 -9.66 -0.46 -21.00
CA PRO A 130 -8.38 -1.18 -21.03
C PRO A 130 -8.04 -1.84 -22.37
N ASP A 131 -9.06 -2.16 -23.18
CA ASP A 131 -8.87 -2.74 -24.51
C ASP A 131 -8.66 -1.67 -25.62
N ASP A 132 -8.65 -0.38 -25.26
CA ASP A 132 -8.44 0.70 -26.22
C ASP A 132 -7.03 0.62 -26.82
N PRO A 133 -6.88 0.61 -28.16
CA PRO A 133 -5.56 0.45 -28.79
C PRO A 133 -4.56 1.57 -28.52
N GLY A 134 -5.02 2.79 -28.18
CA GLY A 134 -4.17 3.94 -27.89
C GLY A 134 -4.06 4.20 -26.39
N ASP A 135 -5.22 4.25 -25.73
CA ASP A 135 -5.33 4.73 -24.35
C ASP A 135 -5.45 3.58 -23.32
N GLY A 136 -5.59 2.32 -23.78
CA GLY A 136 -5.69 1.15 -22.91
C GLY A 136 -4.45 0.96 -22.03
N VAL A 137 -3.30 1.46 -22.49
CA VAL A 137 -2.05 1.53 -21.73
C VAL A 137 -2.15 2.40 -20.48
N ASN A 138 -3.17 3.23 -20.31
CA ASN A 138 -3.33 4.07 -19.12
C ASN A 138 -4.16 3.41 -18.03
N TRP A 139 -4.79 2.27 -18.32
CA TRP A 139 -5.52 1.46 -17.33
C TRP A 139 -4.57 0.53 -16.60
N ARG A 140 -4.42 0.77 -15.30
CA ARG A 140 -3.44 0.10 -14.45
C ARG A 140 -4.08 -0.66 -13.32
N HIS A 141 -3.48 -1.80 -13.03
CA HIS A 141 -3.75 -2.54 -11.80
C HIS A 141 -2.59 -2.30 -10.85
N TYR A 142 -2.90 -1.89 -9.62
CA TYR A 142 -1.90 -1.65 -8.60
C TYR A 142 -2.04 -2.66 -7.46
N THR A 143 -0.89 -2.96 -6.85
CA THR A 143 -0.83 -3.59 -5.54
C THR A 143 -0.04 -2.69 -4.64
N ILE A 144 -0.68 -2.24 -3.57
CA ILE A 144 -0.02 -1.43 -2.57
C ILE A 144 0.59 -2.35 -1.53
N ILE A 145 1.83 -2.11 -1.17
CA ILE A 145 2.56 -2.89 -0.18
C ILE A 145 3.02 -1.99 0.95
N ALA A 146 2.98 -2.53 2.15
CA ALA A 146 3.45 -1.91 3.37
C ALA A 146 4.64 -2.74 3.89
N PRO A 147 5.87 -2.24 3.77
CA PRO A 147 7.00 -2.85 4.44
C PRO A 147 6.91 -2.62 5.95
N GLU A 148 7.27 -3.63 6.73
CA GLU A 148 7.45 -3.50 8.18
C GLU A 148 8.91 -3.50 8.51
N TYR A 149 9.32 -2.37 9.05
CA TYR A 149 10.64 -2.18 9.56
C TYR A 149 10.61 -2.53 11.05
N GLY A 150 11.61 -3.25 11.53
CA GLY A 150 11.80 -3.54 12.96
C GLY A 150 12.07 -2.25 13.75
N SER A 151 12.82 -2.32 14.86
CA SER A 151 13.27 -1.14 15.62
C SER A 151 14.28 -0.26 14.86
N ASN A 152 14.10 -0.10 13.55
CA ASN A 152 14.91 0.70 12.66
C ASN A 152 14.36 2.14 12.68
N PRO A 153 15.11 3.09 13.25
CA PRO A 153 14.68 4.49 13.32
C PRO A 153 14.50 5.13 11.95
N SER A 154 15.10 4.56 10.89
CA SER A 154 15.26 5.20 9.60
C SER A 154 14.10 4.97 8.64
N HIS A 155 13.20 4.01 8.87
CA HIS A 155 12.09 3.74 7.95
C HIS A 155 10.83 3.37 8.70
N THR A 156 9.81 4.23 8.67
CA THR A 156 8.56 4.04 9.42
C THR A 156 7.37 4.45 8.55
N GLY A 157 6.35 3.58 8.48
CA GLY A 157 5.08 3.93 7.83
C GLY A 157 5.17 4.19 6.33
N PHE A 158 6.00 3.45 5.59
CA PHE A 158 6.02 3.53 4.14
C PHE A 158 4.89 2.71 3.52
N LEU A 159 4.36 3.22 2.40
CA LEU A 159 3.50 2.50 1.47
C LEU A 159 4.14 2.60 0.10
N TRP A 160 4.30 1.48 -0.60
CA TRP A 160 4.83 1.46 -1.95
C TRP A 160 3.75 0.98 -2.90
N THR A 161 3.66 1.64 -4.06
CA THR A 161 2.72 1.24 -5.10
C THR A 161 3.47 0.48 -6.17
N ILE A 162 3.06 -0.76 -6.36
CA ILE A 162 3.62 -1.65 -7.38
C ILE A 162 2.59 -1.75 -8.51
N ASP A 163 3.00 -1.47 -9.74
CA ASP A 163 2.23 -1.83 -10.93
C ASP A 163 2.25 -3.35 -11.04
N THR A 164 1.07 -3.94 -11.04
CA THR A 164 0.85 -5.37 -11.20
C THR A 164 -0.13 -5.65 -12.34
N THR A 165 -0.22 -4.75 -13.33
CA THR A 165 -1.05 -4.86 -14.52
C THR A 165 -0.71 -6.13 -15.31
N ASP A 166 0.59 -6.41 -15.46
CA ASP A 166 1.11 -7.73 -15.80
C ASP A 166 1.64 -8.37 -14.51
N PRO A 167 0.95 -9.38 -13.94
CA PRO A 167 1.39 -9.99 -12.69
C PRO A 167 2.72 -10.74 -12.81
N ALA A 168 3.20 -11.03 -14.03
CA ALA A 168 4.52 -11.61 -14.27
C ALA A 168 5.64 -10.56 -14.34
N LYS A 169 5.30 -9.27 -14.39
CA LYS A 169 6.26 -8.16 -14.51
C LYS A 169 5.91 -7.01 -13.57
N PRO A 170 5.84 -7.25 -12.25
CA PRO A 170 5.56 -6.18 -11.32
C PRO A 170 6.75 -5.21 -11.21
N PHE A 171 6.47 -3.92 -11.01
CA PHE A 171 7.50 -2.90 -10.79
C PHE A 171 7.00 -1.71 -9.96
N LEU A 172 7.91 -1.03 -9.27
CA LEU A 172 7.59 0.13 -8.42
C LEU A 172 7.23 1.35 -9.27
N VAL A 173 6.17 2.05 -8.87
CA VAL A 173 5.69 3.27 -9.54
C VAL A 173 5.49 4.47 -8.61
N SER A 174 5.31 4.23 -7.31
CA SER A 174 5.24 5.30 -6.30
C SER A 174 5.73 4.82 -4.93
N LYS A 175 6.21 5.76 -4.11
CA LYS A 175 6.46 5.58 -2.67
C LYS A 175 5.80 6.70 -1.89
N TRP A 176 5.05 6.34 -0.88
CA TRP A 176 4.53 7.23 0.15
C TRP A 176 5.17 6.90 1.49
N ARG A 177 5.23 7.90 2.36
CA ARG A 177 5.64 7.74 3.75
C ARG A 177 4.74 8.57 4.63
N LEU A 178 4.55 8.09 5.85
CA LEU A 178 3.82 8.82 6.88
C LEU A 178 4.37 10.26 7.01
N PRO A 179 3.52 11.29 6.88
CA PRO A 179 3.95 12.68 6.98
C PRO A 179 4.47 13.04 8.38
N GLY A 180 5.43 13.97 8.42
CA GLY A 180 5.96 14.53 9.66
C GLY A 180 7.44 14.21 9.92
N GLU A 181 8.02 14.97 10.85
CA GLU A 181 9.37 14.75 11.39
C GLU A 181 9.25 14.20 12.81
N GLY A 182 10.10 13.23 13.13
CA GLY A 182 10.17 12.64 14.46
C GLY A 182 11.23 13.31 15.35
N THR A 183 11.26 12.92 16.63
CA THR A 183 12.22 13.44 17.60
C THR A 183 12.99 12.30 18.26
N LEU A 184 14.31 12.25 18.04
CA LEU A 184 15.18 11.22 18.60
C LEU A 184 15.32 11.38 20.12
N ALA A 185 15.75 10.30 20.80
CA ALA A 185 15.93 10.28 22.26
C ALA A 185 16.90 11.35 22.80
N ASN A 186 17.82 11.85 21.97
CA ASN A 186 18.75 12.93 22.29
C ASN A 186 18.16 14.35 22.04
N GLY A 187 16.90 14.44 21.62
CA GLY A 187 16.18 15.68 21.29
C GLY A 187 16.44 16.22 19.88
N SER A 188 17.28 15.58 19.05
CA SER A 188 17.47 16.01 17.66
C SER A 188 16.33 15.54 16.77
N LYS A 189 16.06 16.29 15.69
CA LYS A 189 15.02 15.94 14.71
C LYS A 189 15.43 14.78 13.82
N HIS A 190 14.46 13.93 13.51
CA HIS A 190 14.54 12.85 12.55
C HIS A 190 13.70 13.23 11.32
N PRO A 191 14.19 13.06 10.08
CA PRO A 191 13.48 13.51 8.87
C PRO A 191 12.22 12.69 8.52
N GLN A 192 11.84 11.76 9.39
CA GLN A 192 10.68 10.88 9.27
C GLN A 192 10.05 10.71 10.63
N HIS A 193 8.77 10.32 10.65
CA HIS A 193 8.06 10.02 11.89
C HIS A 193 8.84 9.01 12.74
N TYR A 194 9.07 9.32 14.01
CA TYR A 194 9.87 8.48 14.89
C TYR A 194 9.34 8.55 16.31
N ILE A 195 9.04 7.38 16.87
CA ILE A 195 8.65 7.20 18.28
C ILE A 195 9.81 6.48 19.01
N PRO A 196 10.40 7.10 20.06
CA PRO A 196 11.42 6.47 20.87
C PRO A 196 10.94 5.15 21.52
N GLY A 197 11.83 4.17 21.68
CA GLY A 197 11.55 2.96 22.47
C GLY A 197 11.48 1.64 21.70
N GLY A 198 11.81 1.63 20.40
CA GLY A 198 11.93 0.41 19.60
C GLY A 198 10.59 -0.16 19.13
N TYR A 199 9.60 0.71 18.94
CA TYR A 199 8.29 0.36 18.40
C TYR A 199 8.41 -0.15 16.95
N ILE A 200 7.44 -0.98 16.55
CA ILE A 200 7.30 -1.47 15.18
C ILE A 200 6.40 -0.50 14.42
N PHE A 201 6.86 -0.04 13.26
CA PHE A 201 6.19 0.98 12.47
C PHE A 201 5.69 0.37 11.16
N SER A 202 4.43 -0.02 11.13
CA SER A 202 3.78 -0.50 9.92
C SER A 202 2.32 -0.05 9.85
N PRO A 203 1.80 0.23 8.65
CA PRO A 203 0.39 0.04 8.37
C PRO A 203 -0.01 -1.37 8.82
N HIS A 204 -1.12 -1.49 9.55
CA HIS A 204 -1.57 -2.77 10.09
C HIS A 204 -2.74 -3.37 9.29
N ASN A 205 -3.51 -2.52 8.62
CA ASN A 205 -4.60 -2.94 7.78
C ASN A 205 -4.87 -1.85 6.75
N GLY A 206 -5.51 -2.23 5.65
CA GLY A 206 -6.05 -1.27 4.71
C GLY A 206 -6.91 -1.91 3.63
N ASP A 207 -7.53 -1.05 2.86
CA ASP A 207 -8.50 -1.43 1.84
C ASP A 207 -8.52 -0.40 0.72
N THR A 208 -8.89 -0.84 -0.47
CA THR A 208 -8.93 0.00 -1.68
C THR A 208 -10.30 0.64 -1.86
N GLY A 209 -10.30 1.96 -2.09
CA GLY A 209 -11.47 2.69 -2.55
C GLY A 209 -11.75 2.45 -4.03
N VAL A 210 -12.81 3.09 -4.54
CA VAL A 210 -13.29 2.88 -5.92
C VAL A 210 -12.44 3.61 -6.96
N ASN A 211 -11.85 4.76 -6.65
CA ASN A 211 -11.27 5.67 -7.66
C ASN A 211 -9.75 5.85 -7.53
N GLY A 212 -9.04 4.81 -7.08
CA GLY A 212 -7.61 4.94 -6.81
C GLY A 212 -7.29 5.47 -5.41
N HIS A 213 -8.30 5.68 -4.55
CA HIS A 213 -8.06 5.91 -3.13
C HIS A 213 -7.65 4.61 -2.43
N VAL A 214 -6.90 4.75 -1.35
CA VAL A 214 -6.59 3.66 -0.46
C VAL A 214 -6.62 4.12 0.98
N TYR A 215 -7.19 3.29 1.83
CA TYR A 215 -7.43 3.55 3.24
C TYR A 215 -6.51 2.66 4.06
N TRP A 216 -5.77 3.22 5.02
CA TRP A 216 -4.82 2.45 5.83
C TRP A 216 -4.83 2.88 7.27
N THR A 217 -4.70 1.92 8.18
CA THR A 217 -4.54 2.18 9.61
C THR A 217 -3.09 2.01 10.03
N HIS A 218 -2.63 2.90 10.90
CA HIS A 218 -1.33 2.83 11.53
C HIS A 218 -1.50 2.70 13.05
N TYR A 219 -0.67 1.86 13.67
CA TYR A 219 -0.69 1.58 15.11
C TYR A 219 -0.66 2.81 16.03
N HIS A 220 -0.01 3.89 15.59
CA HIS A 220 0.28 5.07 16.41
C HIS A 220 0.06 6.37 15.64
N ALA A 221 -0.58 6.29 14.47
CA ALA A 221 -0.76 7.45 13.62
C ALA A 221 -2.17 7.54 13.05
N GLY A 222 -3.15 6.80 13.58
CA GLY A 222 -4.54 6.85 13.12
C GLY A 222 -4.76 6.25 11.73
N SER A 223 -5.83 6.70 11.07
CA SER A 223 -6.25 6.23 9.76
C SER A 223 -5.97 7.29 8.69
N TRP A 224 -5.40 6.87 7.56
CA TRP A 224 -5.02 7.75 6.45
C TRP A 224 -5.73 7.34 5.17
N VAL A 225 -6.00 8.33 4.33
CA VAL A 225 -6.46 8.13 2.96
C VAL A 225 -5.41 8.69 2.02
N THR A 226 -4.94 7.84 1.12
CA THR A 226 -3.97 8.19 0.08
C THR A 226 -4.55 8.01 -1.30
N ASP A 227 -4.19 8.89 -2.22
CA ASP A 227 -4.56 8.82 -3.63
C ASP A 227 -3.44 8.21 -4.46
N HIS A 228 -3.79 7.14 -5.15
CA HIS A 228 -2.96 6.37 -6.07
C HIS A 228 -3.54 6.37 -7.49
N GLY A 229 -4.66 7.08 -7.71
CA GLY A 229 -5.39 7.11 -8.97
C GLY A 229 -4.67 7.84 -10.09
N HIS A 230 -3.79 8.78 -9.73
CA HIS A 230 -3.06 9.63 -10.67
C HIS A 230 -1.60 9.19 -10.91
N ILE A 231 -1.21 8.00 -10.42
CA ILE A 231 0.17 7.54 -10.47
C ILE A 231 0.67 7.44 -11.92
N TRP A 232 -0.13 6.88 -12.83
CA TRP A 232 0.37 6.53 -14.16
C TRP A 232 0.80 7.75 -14.99
N GLU A 233 0.01 8.81 -14.95
CA GLU A 233 0.24 10.04 -15.69
C GLU A 233 1.21 11.00 -14.98
N GLU A 234 1.40 10.86 -13.67
CA GLU A 234 2.35 11.67 -12.90
C GLU A 234 3.77 11.07 -12.90
N ILE A 235 3.96 9.84 -13.40
CA ILE A 235 5.30 9.28 -13.66
C ILE A 235 6.00 10.13 -14.72
N VAL A 236 7.24 10.52 -14.43
CA VAL A 236 8.13 11.07 -15.45
C VAL A 236 8.87 9.92 -16.11
N TRP A 237 8.54 9.65 -17.37
CA TRP A 237 9.16 8.62 -18.19
C TRP A 237 10.40 9.16 -18.89
N GLU A 238 11.47 8.36 -18.96
CA GLU A 238 12.75 8.74 -19.61
C GLU A 238 12.56 9.26 -21.05
N ASN A 239 11.65 8.64 -21.80
CA ASN A 239 11.35 8.99 -23.18
C ASN A 239 10.11 9.89 -23.33
N GLY A 240 9.57 10.40 -22.22
CA GLY A 240 8.36 11.24 -22.19
C GLY A 240 7.07 10.51 -22.55
N VAL A 241 7.10 9.18 -22.69
CA VAL A 241 5.94 8.33 -22.98
C VAL A 241 5.99 7.07 -22.11
N PRO A 242 4.83 6.48 -21.76
CA PRO A 242 4.83 5.28 -20.94
C PRO A 242 5.43 4.05 -21.63
N GLU A 243 6.32 3.34 -20.93
CA GLU A 243 7.02 2.14 -21.42
C GLU A 243 6.98 0.98 -20.41
N PRO A 244 5.80 0.39 -20.13
CA PRO A 244 5.64 -0.66 -19.13
C PRO A 244 6.50 -1.91 -19.39
N ASP A 245 6.85 -2.19 -20.64
CA ASP A 245 7.70 -3.33 -21.01
C ASP A 245 9.14 -3.25 -20.49
N ARG A 246 9.59 -2.04 -20.09
CA ARG A 246 10.87 -1.81 -19.42
C ARG A 246 10.72 -1.72 -17.89
N GLY A 247 9.49 -1.60 -17.40
CA GLY A 247 9.16 -1.42 -15.99
C GLY A 247 9.85 -0.20 -15.39
N PHE A 248 10.40 -0.38 -14.18
CA PHE A 248 11.11 0.68 -13.46
C PHE A 248 12.25 1.32 -14.26
N GLN A 249 12.89 0.58 -15.19
CA GLN A 249 14.01 1.10 -15.99
C GLN A 249 13.61 2.22 -16.96
N ALA A 250 12.32 2.42 -17.22
CA ALA A 250 11.84 3.54 -18.03
C ALA A 250 11.40 4.76 -17.20
N ILE A 251 11.42 4.65 -15.87
CA ILE A 251 11.00 5.71 -14.97
C ILE A 251 12.20 6.60 -14.64
N GLU A 252 12.12 7.89 -15.00
CA GLU A 252 13.07 8.91 -14.56
C GLU A 252 12.70 9.43 -13.16
N GLN A 253 11.41 9.59 -12.89
CA GLN A 253 10.90 10.01 -11.58
C GLN A 253 9.61 9.26 -11.25
N LEU A 254 9.56 8.66 -10.05
CA LEU A 254 8.35 8.05 -9.50
C LEU A 254 7.24 9.10 -9.33
N ALA A 255 5.99 8.68 -9.51
CA ALA A 255 4.85 9.52 -9.18
C ALA A 255 4.77 9.77 -7.67
N PRO A 256 4.26 10.93 -7.24
CA PRO A 256 3.87 11.11 -5.86
C PRO A 256 2.62 10.30 -5.55
N THR A 257 2.44 9.96 -4.28
CA THR A 257 1.14 9.54 -3.73
C THR A 257 0.67 10.66 -2.84
N HIS A 258 -0.56 11.13 -3.06
CA HIS A 258 -1.10 12.29 -2.36
C HIS A 258 -1.83 11.84 -1.10
N THR A 259 -1.60 12.52 0.02
CA THR A 259 -2.44 12.34 1.21
C THR A 259 -3.67 13.21 1.05
N ILE A 260 -4.85 12.59 1.07
CA ILE A 260 -6.14 13.26 0.84
C ILE A 260 -7.07 13.20 2.05
N GLY A 261 -6.78 12.35 3.04
CA GLY A 261 -7.59 12.24 4.24
C GLY A 261 -6.79 11.76 5.45
N TYR A 262 -7.25 12.16 6.63
CA TYR A 262 -6.73 11.73 7.92
C TYR A 262 -7.88 11.65 8.93
N TYR A 263 -7.91 10.59 9.74
CA TYR A 263 -8.87 10.43 10.82
C TYR A 263 -8.22 9.85 12.07
N LEU A 264 -8.59 10.40 13.23
CA LEU A 264 -8.17 9.89 14.52
C LEU A 264 -9.38 9.78 15.47
N PRO A 265 -9.76 8.58 15.92
CA PRO A 265 -11.00 8.40 16.68
C PRO A 265 -11.09 9.10 18.04
N ALA A 266 -9.95 9.47 18.65
CA ALA A 266 -9.89 10.26 19.88
C ALA A 266 -9.04 11.52 19.73
N GLY A 267 -8.84 11.98 18.50
CA GLY A 267 -8.20 13.27 18.23
C GLY A 267 -9.17 14.45 18.43
N PRO A 268 -8.65 15.68 18.61
CA PRO A 268 -9.44 16.90 18.44
C PRO A 268 -10.16 16.94 17.08
N ASP A 269 -11.33 17.56 17.03
CA ASP A 269 -12.21 17.64 15.86
C ASP A 269 -11.56 18.26 14.61
N TRP A 270 -10.54 19.11 14.79
CA TRP A 270 -9.73 19.67 13.71
C TRP A 270 -8.31 19.94 14.21
N ILE A 271 -7.31 19.52 13.43
CA ILE A 271 -5.91 19.83 13.70
C ILE A 271 -5.21 20.18 12.39
N ASP A 272 -4.77 21.43 12.25
CA ASP A 272 -4.00 21.89 11.08
C ASP A 272 -2.62 21.22 10.96
N ASP A 273 -2.01 20.87 12.10
CA ASP A 273 -0.74 20.13 12.21
C ASP A 273 -0.87 19.00 13.25
N PRO A 274 -1.43 17.83 12.85
CA PRO A 274 -1.67 16.70 13.73
C PRO A 274 -0.41 16.24 14.46
N ALA A 275 0.74 16.29 13.79
CA ALA A 275 2.03 15.86 14.35
C ALA A 275 2.42 16.69 15.58
N THR A 276 2.32 18.01 15.49
CA THR A 276 2.66 18.92 16.60
C THR A 276 1.61 18.88 17.72
N ALA A 277 0.31 18.92 17.38
CA ALA A 277 -0.74 19.06 18.40
C ALA A 277 -0.93 17.79 19.23
N LEU A 278 -0.74 16.62 18.63
CA LEU A 278 -0.90 15.32 19.29
C LEU A 278 0.40 14.81 19.90
N GLY A 279 1.53 15.47 19.64
CA GLY A 279 2.82 15.12 20.21
C GLY A 279 3.19 13.66 19.92
N TYR A 280 2.98 13.21 18.69
CA TYR A 280 3.11 11.79 18.31
C TYR A 280 4.44 11.17 18.73
N ASP A 281 5.51 11.96 18.65
CA ASP A 281 6.87 11.58 19.04
C ASP A 281 7.03 11.22 20.53
N MET A 282 6.05 11.52 21.38
CA MET A 282 6.11 11.35 22.85
C MET A 282 5.09 10.33 23.38
N ALA A 283 4.31 9.67 22.52
CA ALA A 283 3.32 8.68 22.94
C ALA A 283 3.98 7.35 23.33
N ASP A 284 4.54 7.26 24.55
CA ASP A 284 5.35 6.11 24.99
C ASP A 284 4.58 4.95 25.63
N CYS A 285 3.30 5.13 26.01
CA CYS A 285 2.53 4.10 26.71
C CYS A 285 1.60 3.35 25.76
N TRP A 286 1.82 2.03 25.69
CA TRP A 286 1.04 1.01 24.97
C TRP A 286 -0.36 1.47 24.50
N ALA A 287 -0.47 1.77 23.20
CA ALA A 287 -1.66 1.67 22.34
C ALA A 287 -2.99 2.30 22.79
N SER A 288 -3.03 3.06 23.90
CA SER A 288 -4.31 3.36 24.55
C SER A 288 -4.38 4.65 25.37
N CYS A 289 -3.26 5.27 25.76
CA CYS A 289 -3.34 6.46 26.63
C CYS A 289 -3.28 7.81 25.92
N MET A 290 -2.68 7.92 24.73
CA MET A 290 -2.57 9.21 24.01
C MET A 290 -3.02 9.17 22.56
N ILE A 291 -2.75 8.08 21.83
CA ILE A 291 -3.17 7.91 20.43
C ILE A 291 -3.88 6.56 20.36
N PRO A 292 -5.16 6.53 19.92
CA PRO A 292 -5.89 5.30 19.72
C PRO A 292 -5.22 4.40 18.69
N PHE A 293 -5.27 3.10 18.93
CA PHE A 293 -4.66 2.10 18.08
C PHE A 293 -5.70 1.62 17.08
N ASP A 294 -5.58 2.06 15.83
CA ASP A 294 -6.44 1.59 14.75
C ASP A 294 -5.90 0.25 14.19
N TRP A 295 -6.56 -0.85 14.57
CA TRP A 295 -6.16 -2.22 14.25
C TRP A 295 -6.74 -2.69 12.92
N GLY A 296 -8.04 -2.48 12.73
CA GLY A 296 -8.78 -3.01 11.59
C GLY A 296 -9.31 -1.89 10.70
N LEU A 297 -9.33 -2.14 9.39
CA LEU A 297 -9.97 -1.25 8.43
C LEU A 297 -10.72 -2.08 7.39
N GLN A 298 -11.89 -1.58 6.99
CA GLN A 298 -12.59 -2.07 5.82
C GLN A 298 -13.31 -0.92 5.13
N TYR A 299 -13.20 -0.86 3.81
CA TYR A 299 -13.97 0.04 2.97
C TYR A 299 -15.21 -0.67 2.42
N ASP A 300 -16.33 0.04 2.41
CA ASP A 300 -17.57 -0.39 1.79
C ASP A 300 -17.84 0.50 0.57
N PRO A 301 -18.11 -0.06 -0.62
CA PRO A 301 -18.40 0.69 -1.85
C PRO A 301 -19.60 1.65 -1.77
N ARG A 302 -20.38 1.64 -0.69
CA ARG A 302 -21.39 2.66 -0.37
C ARG A 302 -20.79 3.93 0.25
N GLY A 303 -19.47 4.02 0.35
CA GLY A 303 -18.74 5.17 0.90
C GLY A 303 -18.59 5.13 2.43
N PHE A 304 -18.54 3.94 3.03
CA PHE A 304 -18.25 3.81 4.46
C PHE A 304 -16.84 3.27 4.67
N VAL A 305 -16.15 3.80 5.67
CA VAL A 305 -14.89 3.25 6.18
C VAL A 305 -15.14 2.81 7.62
N MET A 306 -15.02 1.51 7.87
CA MET A 306 -15.13 0.93 9.20
C MET A 306 -13.74 0.78 9.80
N ILE A 307 -13.50 1.47 10.91
CA ILE A 307 -12.20 1.52 11.58
C ILE A 307 -12.36 0.87 12.96
N SER A 308 -11.61 -0.19 13.20
CA SER A 308 -11.58 -0.86 14.50
C SER A 308 -10.44 -0.30 15.33
N GLU A 309 -10.77 0.48 16.34
CA GLU A 309 -9.84 0.97 17.34
C GLU A 309 -9.83 0.04 18.56
N MET A 310 -8.64 -0.28 19.06
CA MET A 310 -8.44 -1.34 20.06
C MET A 310 -9.13 -1.07 21.41
N VAL A 311 -9.30 0.18 21.81
CA VAL A 311 -9.74 0.57 23.16
C VAL A 311 -11.23 0.94 23.22
N SER A 312 -11.67 1.72 22.25
CA SER A 312 -12.94 2.45 22.24
C SER A 312 -13.98 1.84 21.30
N GLY A 313 -13.55 1.02 20.33
CA GLY A 313 -14.42 0.18 19.52
C GLY A 313 -14.38 0.50 18.03
N ILE A 314 -15.51 0.31 17.35
CA ILE A 314 -15.62 0.46 15.90
C ILE A 314 -16.20 1.83 15.57
N TYR A 315 -15.50 2.56 14.71
CA TYR A 315 -15.91 3.82 14.13
C TYR A 315 -16.35 3.61 12.70
N VAL A 316 -17.35 4.38 12.28
CA VAL A 316 -17.83 4.42 10.90
C VAL A 316 -17.72 5.86 10.44
N VAL A 317 -16.89 6.09 9.42
CA VAL A 317 -16.69 7.40 8.82
C VAL A 317 -17.07 7.34 7.34
N GLN A 318 -17.39 8.50 6.76
CA GLN A 318 -17.56 8.67 5.32
C GLN A 318 -16.55 9.71 4.86
N PHE A 319 -15.80 9.37 3.81
CA PHE A 319 -14.88 10.29 3.17
C PHE A 319 -15.62 11.06 2.09
N ASP A 320 -15.41 12.38 2.00
CA ASP A 320 -16.23 13.27 1.18
C ASP A 320 -16.12 12.92 -0.32
N GLU A 321 -14.95 12.49 -0.78
CA GLU A 321 -14.64 12.17 -2.16
C GLU A 321 -15.21 10.81 -2.60
N ASP A 322 -15.44 9.88 -1.67
CA ASP A 322 -16.08 8.57 -1.91
C ASP A 322 -17.51 8.52 -1.38
N PHE A 323 -18.12 9.66 -1.06
CA PHE A 323 -19.45 9.76 -0.49
C PHE A 323 -20.55 9.36 -1.49
N ASP A 324 -21.38 8.40 -1.12
CA ASP A 324 -22.63 8.10 -1.84
C ASP A 324 -23.83 8.77 -1.16
N PRO A 325 -24.47 9.78 -1.78
CA PRO A 325 -25.61 10.50 -1.20
C PRO A 325 -26.83 9.61 -0.96
N ARG A 326 -26.90 8.42 -1.56
CA ARG A 326 -27.97 7.43 -1.31
C ARG A 326 -27.83 6.77 0.06
N TYR A 327 -26.64 6.78 0.65
CA TYR A 327 -26.30 6.10 1.90
C TYR A 327 -25.68 7.06 2.92
N ASN A 328 -26.35 8.19 3.16
CA ASN A 328 -25.90 9.17 4.14
C ASN A 328 -25.91 8.60 5.58
N TYR A 329 -24.78 8.69 6.27
CA TYR A 329 -24.62 8.38 7.68
C TYR A 329 -24.35 9.67 8.46
N PRO A 330 -25.40 10.35 8.93
CA PRO A 330 -25.24 11.62 9.62
C PRO A 330 -24.46 11.42 10.92
N ALA A 331 -23.59 12.39 11.24
CA ALA A 331 -22.85 12.39 12.50
C ALA A 331 -23.81 12.22 13.68
N MET A 332 -23.49 11.28 14.57
CA MET A 332 -24.30 10.95 15.75
C MET A 332 -24.23 12.01 16.86
N TRP A 333 -23.34 13.00 16.69
CA TRP A 333 -23.12 14.10 17.62
C TRP A 333 -22.92 15.38 16.80
N SER A 334 -23.67 16.43 17.13
CA SER A 334 -23.39 17.78 16.64
C SER A 334 -22.36 18.41 17.57
N ILE A 335 -21.26 18.91 17.03
CA ILE A 335 -20.36 19.79 17.76
C ILE A 335 -21.17 21.05 18.07
N GLU A 336 -21.60 21.21 19.33
CA GLU A 336 -22.04 22.51 19.79
C GLU A 336 -20.79 23.40 19.73
N ALA A 337 -20.79 24.39 18.83
CA ALA A 337 -19.73 25.37 18.77
C ALA A 337 -19.56 25.97 20.17
N SER A 338 -18.43 25.70 20.82
CA SER A 338 -18.10 26.39 22.05
C SER A 338 -17.90 27.86 21.70
N GLU A 339 -18.89 28.69 22.04
CA GLU A 339 -18.65 30.12 22.20
C GLU A 339 -17.68 30.29 23.37
N ASP A 340 -16.37 30.38 23.11
CA ASP A 340 -15.40 31.03 23.99
C ASP A 340 -14.18 31.54 23.21
#